data_AF-A0A2E8R044-F1
#
_entry.id   AF-A0A2E8R044-F1
#
_cell.length_a   1.000
_cell.length_b   1.000
_cell.length_c   1.000
_cell.angle_alpha   90.00
_cell.angle_beta   90.00
_cell.angle_gamma   90.00
#
_symmetry.space_group_name_H-M   'P 1'
#
loop_
_entity.id
_entity.type
_entity.pdbx_description
1 polymer ?
#
loop_
_entity_poly.entity_id
_entity_poly.type
_entity_poly.pdbx_seq_one_letter_code
_entity_poly.pdbx_strand_id
1 'polypeptide(L)'
;MIVQSAPEGDTSGKRFVMKLAEHLELVGQFAENFGNEKFSAPEPREEFLYACRWHDKGWQDLDDNPPLNADTGLPHNLVETPLPIILLTSARSPEHNEGHHPYCGLIDSMHIWGLYNGRYGMS
;
A
#
# COMPACT_ATOMS: atom_id res chain seq x y z
N MET A 1 -4.84 2.99 6.27
CA MET A 1 -6.10 2.92 5.50
C MET A 1 -6.17 4.06 4.50
N ILE A 2 -6.98 3.94 3.46
CA ILE A 2 -7.27 5.02 2.52
C ILE A 2 -8.62 5.61 2.89
N VAL A 3 -8.62 6.88 3.30
CA VAL A 3 -9.86 7.60 3.64
C VAL A 3 -10.17 8.57 2.51
N GLN A 4 -11.29 8.35 1.83
CA GLN A 4 -11.70 9.21 0.73
C GLN A 4 -12.17 10.57 1.26
N SER A 5 -11.76 11.67 0.63
CA SER A 5 -12.34 12.99 0.88
C SER A 5 -13.86 13.00 0.65
N ALA A 6 -14.58 13.81 1.42
CA ALA A 6 -16.00 14.01 1.15
C ALA A 6 -16.20 14.64 -0.24
N PRO A 7 -17.29 14.30 -0.95
CA PRO A 7 -17.75 15.10 -2.08
C PRO A 7 -17.93 16.57 -1.68
N GLU A 8 -17.69 17.47 -2.62
CA GLU A 8 -17.90 18.90 -2.40
C GLU A 8 -19.35 19.17 -1.95
N GLY A 9 -19.50 19.91 -0.84
CA GLY A 9 -20.81 20.23 -0.26
C GLY A 9 -21.41 19.15 0.66
N ASP A 10 -20.76 17.99 0.85
CA ASP A 10 -21.24 16.96 1.78
C ASP A 10 -21.01 17.36 3.25
N THR A 11 -22.12 17.50 3.98
CA THR A 11 -22.14 17.87 5.42
C THR A 11 -22.41 16.69 6.35
N SER A 12 -22.61 15.47 5.82
CA SER A 12 -22.98 14.29 6.59
C SER A 12 -21.88 13.78 7.52
N GLY A 13 -20.62 14.21 7.29
CA GLY A 13 -19.44 13.71 7.99
C GLY A 13 -19.04 12.28 7.64
N LYS A 14 -19.80 11.58 6.79
CA LYS A 14 -19.49 10.20 6.37
C LYS A 14 -18.31 10.19 5.40
N ARG A 15 -17.48 9.14 5.48
CA ARG A 15 -16.36 8.90 4.56
C ARG A 15 -16.36 7.44 4.14
N PHE A 16 -15.98 7.19 2.89
CA PHE A 16 -15.60 5.85 2.48
C PHE A 16 -14.18 5.59 2.95
N VAL A 17 -13.99 4.42 3.54
CA VAL A 17 -12.71 3.97 4.08
C VAL A 17 -12.42 2.63 3.44
N MET A 18 -11.23 2.52 2.86
CA MET A 18 -10.69 1.30 2.29
C MET A 18 -9.52 0.82 3.15
N LYS A 19 -9.57 -0.44 3.55
CA LYS A 19 -8.45 -1.13 4.21
C LYS A 19 -7.32 -1.35 3.21
N LEU A 20 -6.08 -1.43 3.69
CA LEU A 20 -4.96 -1.78 2.82
C LEU A 20 -5.10 -3.21 2.30
N ALA A 21 -5.75 -4.12 3.04
CA ALA A 21 -6.11 -5.45 2.54
C ALA A 21 -7.01 -5.41 1.29
N GLU A 22 -7.96 -4.47 1.21
CA GLU A 22 -8.84 -4.31 0.04
C GLU A 22 -8.08 -3.69 -1.14
N HIS A 23 -7.19 -2.72 -0.85
CA HIS A 23 -6.24 -2.18 -1.84
C HIS A 23 -5.34 -3.27 -2.42
N LEU A 24 -4.81 -4.16 -1.59
CA LEU A 24 -3.94 -5.27 -2.03
C LEU A 24 -4.66 -6.25 -2.95
N GLU A 25 -5.93 -6.54 -2.68
CA GLU A 25 -6.75 -7.38 -3.58
C GLU A 25 -6.94 -6.71 -4.95
N LEU A 26 -7.24 -5.41 -4.97
CA LEU A 26 -7.36 -4.65 -6.22
C LEU A 26 -6.03 -4.58 -6.98
N VAL A 27 -4.92 -4.33 -6.29
CA VAL A 27 -3.59 -4.28 -6.90
C VAL A 27 -3.20 -5.64 -7.47
N GLY A 28 -3.54 -6.74 -6.80
CA GLY A 28 -3.35 -8.10 -7.33
C GLY A 28 -4.01 -8.28 -8.70
N GLN A 29 -5.26 -7.84 -8.84
CA GLN A 29 -5.98 -7.90 -10.13
C GLN A 29 -5.32 -7.06 -11.21
N PHE A 30 -4.81 -5.86 -10.87
CA PHE A 30 -4.06 -5.04 -11.83
C PHE A 30 -2.73 -5.69 -12.24
N ALA A 31 -1.98 -6.24 -11.27
CA ALA A 31 -0.70 -6.87 -11.53
C ALA A 31 -0.85 -8.09 -12.45
N GLU A 32 -1.85 -8.94 -12.20
CA GLU A 32 -2.16 -10.12 -13.01
C GLU A 32 -2.38 -9.77 -14.48
N ASN A 33 -2.98 -8.61 -14.76
CA ASN A 33 -3.30 -8.11 -16.09
C ASN A 33 -2.26 -7.10 -16.63
N PHE A 34 -1.12 -6.93 -15.95
CA PHE A 34 -0.08 -6.01 -16.37
C PHE A 34 0.83 -6.63 -17.45
N GLY A 35 0.97 -5.91 -18.57
CA GLY A 35 1.68 -6.35 -19.78
C GLY A 35 0.70 -6.69 -20.90
N ASN A 36 1.08 -6.39 -22.15
CA ASN A 36 0.34 -6.78 -23.36
C ASN A 36 1.21 -6.58 -24.62
N GLU A 37 0.60 -6.64 -25.81
CA GLU A 37 1.28 -6.43 -27.11
C GLU A 37 1.96 -5.06 -27.23
N LYS A 38 1.58 -4.07 -26.43
CA LYS A 38 2.12 -2.70 -26.47
C LYS A 38 3.18 -2.43 -25.40
N PHE A 39 3.24 -3.22 -24.33
CA PHE A 39 4.25 -3.04 -23.28
C PHE A 39 4.56 -4.35 -22.55
N SER A 40 5.82 -4.52 -22.18
CA SER A 40 6.34 -5.77 -21.61
C SER A 40 5.64 -6.18 -20.33
N ALA A 41 5.40 -7.49 -20.18
CA ALA A 41 5.13 -8.10 -18.90
C ALA A 41 6.38 -8.01 -17.99
N PRO A 42 6.20 -7.97 -16.67
CA PRO A 42 7.31 -7.90 -15.72
C PRO A 42 8.00 -9.27 -15.61
N GLU A 43 9.32 -9.25 -15.45
CA GLU A 43 10.13 -10.45 -15.22
C GLU A 43 11.06 -10.23 -14.00
N PRO A 44 11.21 -11.22 -13.10
CA PRO A 44 10.53 -12.52 -13.09
C PRO A 44 9.05 -12.38 -12.70
N ARG A 45 8.18 -13.02 -13.48
CA ARG A 45 6.74 -12.74 -13.41
C ARG A 45 6.10 -13.15 -12.08
N GLU A 46 6.33 -14.37 -11.62
CA GLU A 46 5.62 -14.91 -10.44
C GLU A 46 5.94 -14.11 -9.17
N GLU A 47 7.21 -13.83 -8.95
CA GLU A 47 7.71 -13.07 -7.82
C GLU A 47 7.27 -11.60 -7.89
N PHE A 48 7.26 -11.00 -9.09
CA PHE A 48 6.73 -9.64 -9.25
C PHE A 48 5.24 -9.56 -8.90
N LEU A 49 4.43 -10.51 -9.39
CA LEU A 49 3.00 -10.57 -9.06
C LEU A 49 2.78 -10.76 -7.56
N TYR A 50 3.58 -11.62 -6.92
CA TYR A 50 3.54 -11.82 -5.48
C TYR A 50 3.84 -10.52 -4.72
N ALA A 51 4.96 -9.88 -5.05
CA ALA A 51 5.38 -8.63 -4.41
C ALA A 51 4.33 -7.54 -4.58
N CYS A 52 3.77 -7.35 -5.79
CA CYS A 52 2.69 -6.39 -6.02
C CYS A 52 1.46 -6.68 -5.17
N ARG A 53 1.01 -7.94 -5.10
CA ARG A 53 -0.17 -8.32 -4.31
C ARG A 53 0.03 -8.10 -2.80
N TRP A 54 1.27 -8.12 -2.30
CA TRP A 54 1.56 -8.09 -0.86
C TRP A 54 2.44 -6.92 -0.40
N HIS A 55 2.67 -5.91 -1.23
CA HIS A 55 3.56 -4.77 -0.91
C HIS A 55 3.15 -3.94 0.32
N ASP A 56 1.89 -3.96 0.73
CA ASP A 56 1.40 -3.30 1.95
C ASP A 56 0.99 -4.30 3.05
N LYS A 57 1.48 -5.55 2.99
CA LYS A 57 1.08 -6.59 3.95
C LYS A 57 1.40 -6.24 5.41
N GLY A 58 2.41 -5.40 5.65
CA GLY A 58 2.75 -4.88 6.98
C GLY A 58 1.66 -4.06 7.66
N TRP A 59 0.61 -3.66 6.92
CA TRP A 59 -0.52 -2.89 7.44
C TRP A 59 -1.60 -3.70 8.15
N GLN A 60 -1.54 -5.04 8.13
CA GLN A 60 -2.63 -5.89 8.62
C GLN A 60 -3.10 -5.52 10.05
N ASP A 61 -2.16 -5.32 10.99
CA ASP A 61 -2.50 -4.95 12.37
C ASP A 61 -3.24 -3.61 12.45
N LEU A 62 -2.88 -2.64 11.59
CA LEU A 62 -3.53 -1.33 11.53
C LEU A 62 -4.90 -1.40 10.85
N ASP A 63 -5.08 -2.29 9.89
CA ASP A 63 -6.39 -2.51 9.27
C ASP A 63 -7.38 -3.17 10.24
N ASP A 64 -6.89 -3.99 11.17
CA ASP A 64 -7.70 -4.66 12.20
C ASP A 64 -7.98 -3.74 13.39
N ASN A 65 -7.04 -2.85 13.74
CA ASN A 65 -7.18 -1.88 14.81
C ASN A 65 -6.62 -0.50 14.42
N PRO A 66 -7.37 0.29 13.62
CA PRO A 66 -6.85 1.53 13.08
C PRO A 66 -6.76 2.63 14.13
N PRO A 67 -5.61 3.33 14.24
CA PRO A 67 -5.53 4.52 15.07
C PRO A 67 -6.45 5.60 14.51
N LEU A 68 -7.22 6.24 15.39
CA LEU A 68 -8.11 7.33 15.03
C LEU A 68 -7.40 8.68 15.17
N ASN A 69 -7.60 9.53 14.17
CA ASN A 69 -7.27 10.94 14.25
C ASN A 69 -8.27 11.63 15.21
N ALA A 70 -7.75 12.24 16.27
CA ALA A 70 -8.55 12.88 17.31
C ALA A 70 -9.36 14.08 16.80
N ASP A 71 -8.88 14.78 15.77
CA ASP A 71 -9.53 15.97 15.23
C ASP A 71 -10.74 15.60 14.35
N THR A 72 -10.66 14.48 13.63
CA THR A 72 -11.69 14.05 12.67
C THR A 72 -12.57 12.93 13.19
N GLY A 73 -12.11 12.18 14.20
CA GLY A 73 -12.75 10.95 14.68
C GLY A 73 -12.67 9.78 13.67
N LEU A 74 -11.93 9.96 12.58
CA LEU A 74 -11.75 8.96 11.52
C LEU A 74 -10.39 8.27 11.68
N PRO A 75 -10.22 7.06 11.12
CA PRO A 75 -8.89 6.47 10.96
C PRO A 75 -7.91 7.41 10.27
N HIS A 76 -6.64 7.35 10.64
CA HIS A 76 -5.61 8.06 9.87
C HIS A 76 -5.61 7.60 8.41
N ASN A 77 -5.62 8.55 7.49
CA ASN A 77 -5.32 8.28 6.09
C ASN A 77 -3.86 7.82 5.98
N LEU A 78 -3.53 7.04 4.95
CA LEU A 78 -2.23 6.38 4.80
C LEU A 78 -1.06 7.37 4.96
N VAL A 79 -1.12 8.50 4.24
CA VAL A 79 -0.07 9.53 4.26
C VAL A 79 -0.05 10.38 5.54
N GLU A 80 -1.10 10.30 6.34
CA GLU A 80 -1.28 11.07 7.59
C GLU A 80 -1.02 10.19 8.84
N THR A 81 -0.62 8.94 8.64
CA THR A 81 -0.30 8.03 9.74
C THR A 81 0.96 8.54 10.46
N PRO A 82 0.96 8.63 11.81
CA PRO A 82 2.12 9.11 12.55
C PRO A 82 3.41 8.36 12.19
N LEU A 83 4.51 9.10 12.04
CA LEU A 83 5.79 8.56 11.53
C LEU A 83 6.26 7.27 12.27
N PRO A 84 6.23 7.18 13.61
CA PRO A 84 6.65 5.94 14.29
C PRO A 84 5.79 4.73 13.91
N ILE A 85 4.51 4.93 13.58
CA ILE A 85 3.56 3.88 13.23
C ILE A 85 3.76 3.45 11.77
N ILE A 86 3.84 4.40 10.84
CA ILE A 86 4.02 4.09 9.41
C ILE A 86 5.39 3.45 9.13
N LEU A 87 6.41 3.73 9.94
CA LEU A 87 7.71 3.05 9.83
C LEU A 87 7.63 1.56 10.19
N LEU A 88 6.74 1.16 11.10
CA LEU A 88 6.52 -0.25 11.42
C LEU A 88 5.92 -0.99 10.22
N THR A 89 4.91 -0.42 9.57
CA THR A 89 4.32 -1.03 8.37
C THR A 89 5.33 -1.05 7.21
N SER A 90 6.11 0.02 7.07
CA SER A 90 7.19 0.15 6.08
C SER A 90 8.27 -0.93 6.23
N ALA A 91 8.55 -1.39 7.44
CA ALA A 91 9.53 -2.45 7.69
C ALA A 91 8.94 -3.86 7.52
N ARG A 92 7.67 -4.05 7.93
CA ARG A 92 7.02 -5.37 7.94
C ARG A 92 6.62 -5.87 6.55
N SER A 93 6.25 -5.00 5.61
CA SER A 93 5.88 -5.48 4.27
C SER A 93 7.06 -6.12 3.54
N PRO A 94 8.26 -5.51 3.49
CA PRO A 94 9.39 -6.14 2.82
C PRO A 94 9.86 -7.39 3.56
N GLU A 95 9.82 -7.43 4.89
CA GLU A 95 10.11 -8.64 5.67
C GLU A 95 9.17 -9.79 5.30
N HIS A 96 7.87 -9.51 5.16
CA HIS A 96 6.90 -10.48 4.69
C HIS A 96 7.23 -11.00 3.29
N ASN A 97 7.54 -10.09 2.37
CA ASN A 97 7.84 -10.43 0.98
C ASN A 97 9.20 -11.15 0.82
N GLU A 98 10.22 -10.79 1.60
CA GLU A 98 11.51 -11.48 1.63
C GLU A 98 11.36 -12.92 2.12
N GLY A 99 10.46 -13.16 3.09
CA GLY A 99 10.11 -14.50 3.55
C GLY A 99 9.55 -15.42 2.45
N HIS A 100 9.05 -14.85 1.34
CA HIS A 100 8.66 -15.59 0.15
C HIS A 100 9.82 -15.75 -0.85
N HIS A 101 10.49 -14.65 -1.22
CA HIS A 101 11.62 -14.68 -2.15
C HIS A 101 12.48 -13.40 -2.05
N PRO A 102 13.83 -13.47 -2.19
CA PRO A 102 14.70 -12.29 -2.09
C PRO A 102 14.36 -11.16 -3.07
N TYR A 103 13.92 -11.50 -4.29
CA TYR A 103 13.44 -10.51 -5.27
C TYR A 103 12.23 -9.73 -4.73
N CYS A 104 11.26 -10.43 -4.12
CA CYS A 104 10.06 -9.80 -3.57
C CYS A 104 10.43 -8.81 -2.46
N GLY A 105 11.30 -9.23 -1.53
CA GLY A 105 11.82 -8.36 -0.49
C GLY A 105 12.55 -7.13 -1.03
N LEU A 106 13.37 -7.31 -2.07
CA LEU A 106 14.11 -6.20 -2.70
C LEU A 106 13.17 -5.19 -3.39
N ILE A 107 12.25 -5.66 -4.23
CA ILE A 107 11.34 -4.78 -4.95
C ILE A 107 10.40 -4.04 -4.00
N ASP A 108 9.89 -4.71 -2.97
CA ASP A 108 9.03 -4.07 -1.97
C ASP A 108 9.81 -3.04 -1.13
N SER A 109 11.05 -3.37 -0.74
CA SER A 109 11.96 -2.41 -0.09
C SER A 109 12.18 -1.16 -0.96
N MET A 110 12.40 -1.36 -2.27
CA MET A 110 12.57 -0.26 -3.21
C MET A 110 11.29 0.57 -3.35
N HIS A 111 10.12 -0.08 -3.38
CA HIS A 111 8.81 0.59 -3.44
C HIS A 111 8.60 1.51 -2.24
N ILE A 112 8.81 0.98 -1.04
CA ILE A 112 8.60 1.69 0.23
C ILE A 112 9.63 2.80 0.38
N TRP A 113 10.92 2.53 0.16
CA TRP A 113 11.93 3.59 0.21
C TRP A 113 11.66 4.67 -0.84
N GLY A 114 11.14 4.30 -2.01
CA GLY A 114 10.72 5.22 -3.05
C GLY A 114 9.69 6.24 -2.59
N LEU A 115 8.81 5.92 -1.62
CA LEU A 115 7.88 6.89 -1.03
C LEU A 115 8.60 8.07 -0.36
N TYR A 116 9.75 7.78 0.27
CA TYR A 116 10.55 8.76 0.99
C TYR A 116 11.65 9.39 0.12
N ASN A 117 11.94 8.80 -1.03
CA ASN A 117 13.05 9.17 -1.90
C ASN A 117 12.59 9.65 -3.29
N GLY A 118 11.44 10.34 -3.36
CA GLY A 118 10.92 10.96 -4.59
C GLY A 118 10.75 9.99 -5.76
N ARG A 119 10.39 8.73 -5.45
CA ARG A 119 10.23 7.63 -6.41
C ARG A 119 11.42 7.48 -7.37
N TYR A 120 12.64 7.79 -6.91
CA TYR A 120 13.86 7.77 -7.73
C TYR A 120 13.78 8.65 -9.00
N GLY A 121 13.03 9.75 -8.94
CA GLY A 121 12.83 10.67 -10.08
C GLY A 121 11.74 10.25 -11.06
N MET A 122 10.86 9.32 -10.68
CA MET A 122 9.77 8.78 -11.51
C MET A 122 8.40 9.39 -11.20
N SER A 123 8.34 10.53 -10.49
CA SER A 123 7.10 11.22 -10.08
C SER A 123 7.11 12.69 -10.41
#